data_AF-A0A925M2J7-F1
#
_entry.id   AF-A0A925M2J7-F1
#
_cell.length_a   1.000
_cell.length_b   1.000
_cell.length_c   1.000
_cell.angle_alpha   90.00
_cell.angle_beta   90.00
_cell.angle_gamma   90.00
#
_symmetry.space_group_name_H-M   'P 1'
#
loop_
_entity.id
_entity.type
_entity.pdbx_description
1 polymer ?
#
loop_
_entity_poly.entity_id
_entity_poly.type
_entity_poly.pdbx_seq_one_letter_code
_entity_poly.pdbx_strand_id
1 'polypeptide(L)'
;MLDSIAPSLEPSLSAPPGSDVWTVEQAIAKLSHKDTGLRYYAAWWLGKVLGTAGTDAEHHAAAVDALMLALQDEADRTELGGYPLRRNAARALGKLADRRAVPSLMVCLDCDDFYVREAAAQALGSLGDRTCIPALIRLLDGGVAAAQLVPGRPHLTQPYEAVIEALGALAAIETTDLIRPFVEHPVARVQYAATRAMYQLTQNPAYGERLVHALQGSDIQLRRTALSDLGAIGYAPAAEAIASSAAENSFKLFALKGLLEHQLRLETTEALDERSLQIMTLMDSLL
;
A
#
# COMPACT_ATOMS: atom_id res chain seq x y z
N MET A 1 10.16 -27.86 2.35
CA MET A 1 10.91 -27.35 3.51
C MET A 1 11.77 -26.19 3.01
N LEU A 2 11.11 -25.09 2.66
CA LEU A 2 11.68 -23.82 2.24
C LEU A 2 10.81 -22.76 2.93
N ASP A 3 11.08 -22.57 4.22
CA ASP A 3 10.57 -21.42 4.98
C ASP A 3 11.31 -20.18 4.48
N SER A 4 10.83 -19.64 3.35
CA SER A 4 11.29 -18.36 2.82
C SER A 4 10.54 -17.26 3.55
N ILE A 5 11.07 -16.93 4.72
CA ILE A 5 10.77 -15.74 5.50
C ILE A 5 10.92 -14.51 4.57
N ALA A 6 9.81 -13.94 4.13
CA ALA A 6 9.73 -12.50 3.94
C ALA A 6 9.19 -11.96 5.25
N PRO A 7 10.05 -11.58 6.22
CA PRO A 7 9.56 -10.76 7.29
C PRO A 7 9.16 -9.45 6.63
N SER A 8 8.04 -8.87 7.04
CA SER A 8 7.96 -7.43 7.08
C SER A 8 9.26 -6.96 7.73
N LEU A 9 10.21 -6.47 6.93
CA LEU A 9 11.37 -5.73 7.40
C LEU A 9 10.86 -4.36 7.86
N GLU A 10 9.87 -4.34 8.74
CA GLU A 10 9.95 -3.42 9.85
C GLU A 10 11.04 -4.02 10.74
N PRO A 11 12.27 -3.47 10.74
CA PRO A 11 13.18 -3.82 11.82
C PRO A 11 12.40 -3.66 13.13
N SER A 12 12.52 -4.61 14.06
CA SER A 12 12.01 -4.47 15.41
C SER A 12 12.78 -3.34 16.09
N LEU A 13 12.47 -2.11 15.69
CA LEU A 13 12.97 -0.90 16.31
C LEU A 13 12.03 -0.68 17.48
N SER A 14 12.39 -1.29 18.61
CA SER A 14 12.06 -0.68 19.89
C SER A 14 12.44 0.80 19.76
N ALA A 15 11.50 1.70 20.07
CA ALA A 15 11.77 3.12 20.15
C ALA A 15 13.11 3.28 20.90
N PRO A 16 14.05 4.12 20.40
CA PRO A 16 15.31 4.32 21.09
C PRO A 16 15.02 4.64 22.57
N PRO A 17 15.75 4.05 23.53
CA PRO A 17 15.50 4.26 24.95
C PRO A 17 15.67 5.75 25.26
N GLY A 18 14.56 6.39 25.66
CA GLY A 18 14.44 7.84 25.77
C GLY A 18 13.21 8.33 25.02
N SER A 19 12.01 8.10 25.58
CA SER A 19 10.73 8.56 25.05
C SER A 19 10.56 10.06 25.24
N ASP A 20 11.41 10.86 24.60
CA ASP A 20 11.04 12.23 24.30
C ASP A 20 10.09 12.16 23.11
N VAL A 21 8.82 12.45 23.36
CA VAL A 21 7.84 12.67 22.29
C VAL A 21 8.39 13.81 21.43
N TRP A 22 8.84 13.49 20.21
CA TRP A 22 9.33 14.53 19.30
C TRP A 22 8.20 15.49 18.96
N THR A 23 8.52 16.77 18.83
CA THR A 23 7.63 17.71 18.12
C THR A 23 7.81 17.54 16.62
N VAL A 24 6.88 18.07 15.81
CA VAL A 24 6.98 17.99 14.34
C VAL A 24 8.22 18.70 13.84
N GLU A 25 8.55 19.85 14.40
CA GLU A 25 9.73 20.65 14.08
C GLU A 25 11.02 19.91 14.43
N GLN A 26 11.05 19.20 15.56
CA GLN A 26 12.19 18.36 15.93
C GLN A 26 12.37 17.20 14.96
N ALA A 27 11.28 16.55 14.53
CA ALA A 27 11.34 15.49 13.55
C ALA A 27 11.81 16.00 12.18
N ILE A 28 11.28 17.13 11.70
CA ILE A 28 11.73 17.81 10.47
C ILE A 28 13.24 18.12 10.55
N ALA A 29 13.70 18.71 11.65
CA ALA A 29 15.11 19.03 11.84
C ALA A 29 16.01 17.79 11.82
N LYS A 30 15.50 16.63 12.24
CA LYS A 30 16.26 15.37 12.28
C LYS A 30 16.40 14.69 10.92
N LEU A 31 15.61 15.07 9.91
CA LEU A 31 15.74 14.55 8.54
C LEU A 31 17.11 14.87 7.92
N SER A 32 17.78 15.94 8.36
CA SER A 32 19.12 16.34 7.90
C SER A 32 20.24 16.02 8.88
N HIS A 33 19.96 15.29 9.97
CA HIS A 33 20.92 15.03 11.04
C HIS A 33 22.09 14.15 10.59
N LYS A 34 23.31 14.29 11.12
CA LYS A 34 24.48 13.47 10.71
C LYS A 34 24.29 11.95 10.88
N ASP A 35 23.47 11.55 11.84
CA ASP A 35 23.10 10.16 12.13
C ASP A 35 21.97 9.72 11.20
N THR A 36 22.26 8.77 10.31
CA THR A 36 21.31 8.24 9.33
C THR A 36 20.14 7.49 9.99
N GLY A 37 20.36 6.87 11.15
CA GLY A 37 19.30 6.23 11.93
C GLY A 37 18.27 7.23 12.45
N LEU A 38 18.72 8.42 12.88
CA LEU A 38 17.80 9.50 13.28
C LEU A 38 17.03 10.08 12.09
N ARG A 39 17.65 10.20 10.90
CA ARG A 39 16.92 10.61 9.70
C ARG A 39 15.84 9.61 9.33
N TYR A 40 16.22 8.33 9.30
CA TYR A 40 15.33 7.22 8.98
C TYR A 40 14.11 7.20 9.91
N TYR A 41 14.34 7.31 11.22
CA TYR A 41 13.27 7.32 12.21
C TYR A 41 12.43 8.60 12.14
N ALA A 42 13.02 9.76 11.84
CA ALA A 42 12.28 11.00 11.61
C ALA A 42 11.28 10.90 10.46
N ALA A 43 11.70 10.36 9.32
CA ALA A 43 10.80 10.17 8.18
C ALA A 43 9.63 9.24 8.53
N TRP A 44 9.92 8.12 9.20
CA TRP A 44 8.87 7.20 9.66
C TRP A 44 7.92 7.87 10.66
N TRP A 45 8.47 8.61 11.63
CA TRP A 45 7.72 9.26 12.70
C TRP A 45 6.75 10.31 12.13
N LEU A 46 7.23 11.15 11.20
CA LEU A 46 6.39 12.15 10.52
C LEU A 46 5.22 11.48 9.80
N GLY A 47 5.47 10.40 9.04
CA GLY A 47 4.41 9.65 8.37
C GLY A 47 3.39 9.03 9.33
N LYS A 48 3.82 8.56 10.51
CA LYS A 48 2.95 7.95 11.50
C LYS A 48 2.10 9.00 12.24
N VAL A 49 2.75 10.06 12.74
CA VAL A 49 2.09 11.06 13.58
C VAL A 49 1.20 11.97 12.75
N LEU A 50 1.69 12.51 11.65
CA LEU A 50 0.90 13.41 10.80
C LEU A 50 -0.15 12.69 9.97
N GLY A 51 0.02 11.39 9.71
CA GLY A 51 -0.98 10.58 9.02
C GLY A 51 -2.16 10.16 9.91
N THR A 52 -2.09 10.35 11.22
CA THR A 52 -3.14 9.91 12.18
C THR A 52 -3.63 11.00 13.12
N ALA A 53 -2.83 12.03 13.38
CA ALA A 53 -3.20 13.17 14.21
C ALA A 53 -3.55 14.38 13.33
N GLY A 54 -4.62 15.09 13.69
CA GLY A 54 -4.92 16.39 13.09
C GLY A 54 -3.80 17.37 13.44
N THR A 55 -3.04 17.79 12.44
CA THR A 55 -2.01 18.83 12.57
C THR A 55 -2.41 20.08 11.82
N ASP A 56 -1.92 21.23 12.25
CA ASP A 56 -2.12 22.45 11.49
C ASP A 56 -1.48 22.35 10.10
N ALA A 57 -1.99 23.18 9.19
CA ALA A 57 -1.58 23.17 7.79
C ALA A 57 -0.11 23.57 7.59
N GLU A 58 0.47 24.34 8.51
CA GLU A 58 1.85 24.82 8.40
C GLU A 58 2.84 23.69 8.68
N HIS A 59 2.66 22.98 9.80
CA HIS A 59 3.45 21.79 10.14
C HIS A 59 3.31 20.69 9.10
N HIS A 60 2.09 20.49 8.60
CA HIS A 60 1.85 19.54 7.52
C HIS A 60 2.65 19.92 6.27
N ALA A 61 2.53 21.17 5.81
CA ALA A 61 3.21 21.62 4.61
C ALA A 61 4.74 21.55 4.75
N ALA A 62 5.28 21.98 5.88
CA ALA A 62 6.72 21.93 6.17
C ALA A 62 7.25 20.48 6.22
N ALA A 63 6.48 19.55 6.77
CA ALA A 63 6.85 18.14 6.78
C ALA A 63 6.86 17.55 5.37
N VAL A 64 5.86 17.87 4.54
CA VAL A 64 5.82 17.46 3.13
C VAL A 64 7.05 17.98 2.38
N ASP A 65 7.38 19.26 2.53
CA ASP A 65 8.53 19.88 1.87
C ASP A 65 9.86 19.21 2.31
N ALA A 66 10.02 18.96 3.61
CA ALA A 66 11.21 18.30 4.14
C ALA A 66 11.33 16.83 3.69
N LEU A 67 10.21 16.10 3.61
CA LEU A 67 10.19 14.72 3.11
C LEU A 67 10.47 14.67 1.60
N MET A 68 9.99 15.63 0.81
CA MET A 68 10.33 15.74 -0.61
C MET A 68 11.83 15.99 -0.83
N LEU A 69 12.48 16.75 0.05
CA LEU A 69 13.94 16.86 0.03
C LEU A 69 14.62 15.54 0.41
N ALA A 70 14.08 14.81 1.39
CA ALA A 70 14.62 13.52 1.81
C ALA A 70 14.53 12.42 0.73
N LEU A 71 13.62 12.55 -0.25
CA LEU A 71 13.61 11.68 -1.44
C LEU A 71 14.87 11.77 -2.31
N GLN A 72 15.67 12.83 -2.13
CA GLN A 72 16.90 13.07 -2.87
C GLN A 72 18.16 12.69 -2.06
N ASP A 73 18.01 12.09 -0.87
CA ASP A 73 19.14 11.79 -0.01
C ASP A 73 20.10 10.77 -0.66
N GLU A 74 21.38 11.13 -0.78
CA GLU A 74 22.42 10.26 -1.31
C GLU A 74 23.31 9.66 -0.20
N ALA A 75 23.12 10.10 1.05
CA ALA A 75 24.04 9.82 2.15
C ALA A 75 23.73 8.52 2.89
N ASP A 76 22.45 8.19 3.06
CA ASP A 76 22.00 6.98 3.74
C ASP A 76 21.94 5.82 2.74
N ARG A 77 22.96 4.96 2.78
CA ARG A 77 23.15 3.85 1.84
C ARG A 77 23.29 2.52 2.57
N THR A 78 22.61 1.49 2.07
CA THR A 78 22.84 0.10 2.52
C THR A 78 24.02 -0.53 1.76
N GLU A 79 24.56 -1.62 2.29
CA GLU A 79 25.63 -2.42 1.65
C GLU A 79 25.27 -2.89 0.23
N LEU A 80 23.97 -3.06 -0.04
CA LEU A 80 23.45 -3.49 -1.34
C LEU A 80 23.02 -2.32 -2.23
N GLY A 81 23.41 -1.09 -1.89
CA GLY A 81 23.15 0.12 -2.66
C GLY A 81 21.75 0.74 -2.47
N GLY A 82 21.00 0.32 -1.45
CA GLY A 82 19.66 0.85 -1.17
C GLY A 82 19.67 2.21 -0.46
N TYR A 83 18.54 2.91 -0.45
CA TYR A 83 18.36 4.24 0.15
C TYR A 83 17.29 4.21 1.27
N PRO A 84 17.62 3.85 2.53
CA PRO A 84 16.64 3.68 3.60
C PRO A 84 15.81 4.94 3.86
N LEU A 85 16.46 6.12 3.93
CA LEU A 85 15.74 7.39 4.09
C LEU A 85 14.75 7.66 2.96
N ARG A 86 15.13 7.45 1.68
CA ARG A 86 14.22 7.65 0.54
C ARG A 86 13.00 6.75 0.61
N ARG A 87 13.19 5.47 0.96
CA ARG A 87 12.09 4.51 1.13
C ARG A 87 11.09 5.01 2.17
N ASN A 88 11.57 5.47 3.32
CA ASN A 88 10.71 5.97 4.39
C ASN A 88 10.06 7.31 4.04
N ALA A 89 10.79 8.21 3.38
CA ALA A 89 10.25 9.48 2.93
C ALA A 89 9.08 9.26 1.95
N ALA A 90 9.24 8.35 0.97
CA ALA A 90 8.17 8.01 0.04
C ALA A 90 6.93 7.44 0.75
N ARG A 91 7.11 6.49 1.69
CA ARG A 91 6.00 5.94 2.50
C ARG A 91 5.33 7.01 3.34
N ALA A 92 6.09 7.90 3.95
CA ALA A 92 5.56 8.99 4.75
C ALA A 92 4.70 9.93 3.90
N LEU A 93 5.21 10.37 2.74
CA LEU A 93 4.46 11.23 1.82
C LEU A 93 3.12 10.63 1.39
N GLY A 94 3.07 9.31 1.15
CA GLY A 94 1.81 8.60 0.88
C GLY A 94 0.80 8.69 2.03
N LYS A 95 1.26 8.65 3.29
CA LYS A 95 0.40 8.80 4.48
C LYS A 95 -0.04 10.24 4.75
N LEU A 96 0.79 11.22 4.38
CA LEU A 96 0.45 12.64 4.51
C LEU A 96 -0.60 13.07 3.48
N ALA A 97 -0.76 12.34 2.38
CA ALA A 97 -1.81 12.57 1.38
C ALA A 97 -1.77 13.96 0.69
N ASP A 98 -0.63 14.66 0.70
CA ASP A 98 -0.43 15.92 -0.03
C ASP A 98 0.05 15.67 -1.46
N ARG A 99 -0.79 16.03 -2.44
CA ARG A 99 -0.51 15.84 -3.87
C ARG A 99 0.67 16.65 -4.40
N ARG A 100 1.17 17.66 -3.66
CA ARG A 100 2.42 18.36 -4.02
C ARG A 100 3.61 17.41 -4.14
N ALA A 101 3.56 16.25 -3.48
CA ALA A 101 4.59 15.22 -3.53
C ALA A 101 4.62 14.41 -4.84
N VAL A 102 3.57 14.46 -5.66
CA VAL A 102 3.41 13.58 -6.85
C VAL A 102 4.59 13.69 -7.83
N PRO A 103 5.07 14.89 -8.24
CA PRO A 103 6.21 14.98 -9.16
C PRO A 103 7.48 14.34 -8.60
N SER A 104 7.78 14.55 -7.32
CA SER A 104 8.95 13.99 -6.65
C SER A 104 8.87 12.46 -6.54
N LEU A 105 7.68 11.92 -6.24
CA LEU A 105 7.44 10.48 -6.19
C LEU A 105 7.51 9.83 -7.58
N MET A 106 7.09 10.53 -8.64
CA MET A 106 7.24 10.04 -10.02
C MET A 106 8.72 9.88 -10.40
N VAL A 107 9.60 10.78 -9.96
CA VAL A 107 11.06 10.64 -10.15
C VAL A 107 11.59 9.40 -9.42
N CYS A 108 11.06 9.08 -8.24
CA CYS A 108 11.46 7.90 -7.48
C CYS A 108 11.10 6.57 -8.16
N LEU A 109 10.16 6.55 -9.12
CA LEU A 109 9.86 5.35 -9.92
C LEU A 109 11.03 4.93 -10.82
N ASP A 110 11.96 5.84 -11.13
CA ASP A 110 13.16 5.57 -11.93
C ASP A 110 14.41 5.30 -11.04
N CYS A 111 14.23 5.16 -9.72
CA CYS A 111 15.34 4.89 -8.79
C CYS A 111 15.89 3.47 -8.94
N ASP A 112 17.23 3.30 -8.84
CA ASP A 112 17.89 1.99 -8.87
C ASP A 112 17.43 1.04 -7.75
N ASP A 113 17.08 1.61 -6.60
CA ASP A 113 16.61 0.85 -5.45
C ASP A 113 15.15 0.42 -5.63
N PHE A 114 14.95 -0.90 -5.78
CA PHE A 114 13.64 -1.54 -5.89
C PHE A 114 12.65 -1.05 -4.83
N TYR A 115 13.09 -0.93 -3.58
CA TYR A 115 12.20 -0.59 -2.47
C TYR A 115 11.83 0.90 -2.45
N VAL A 116 12.60 1.76 -3.12
CA VAL A 116 12.21 3.15 -3.36
C VAL A 116 11.11 3.20 -4.43
N ARG A 117 11.27 2.44 -5.53
CA ARG A 117 10.23 2.33 -6.56
C ARG A 117 8.92 1.79 -5.99
N GLU A 118 9.01 0.76 -5.15
CA GLU A 118 7.85 0.16 -4.47
C GLU A 118 7.13 1.18 -3.58
N ALA A 119 7.86 1.85 -2.69
CA ALA A 119 7.29 2.86 -1.80
C ALA A 119 6.68 4.04 -2.57
N ALA A 120 7.31 4.46 -3.68
CA ALA A 120 6.79 5.51 -4.54
C ALA A 120 5.49 5.09 -5.24
N ALA A 121 5.43 3.89 -5.81
CA ALA A 121 4.22 3.37 -6.45
C ALA A 121 3.04 3.28 -5.47
N GLN A 122 3.28 2.78 -4.25
CA GLN A 122 2.27 2.74 -3.18
C GLN A 122 1.77 4.15 -2.84
N ALA A 123 2.69 5.10 -2.61
CA ALA A 123 2.35 6.47 -2.26
C ALA A 123 1.54 7.17 -3.37
N LEU A 124 1.92 6.98 -4.64
CA LEU A 124 1.20 7.52 -5.79
C LEU A 124 -0.23 6.96 -5.88
N GLY A 125 -0.41 5.66 -5.63
CA GLY A 125 -1.72 5.04 -5.56
C GLY A 125 -2.61 5.64 -4.46
N SER A 126 -2.04 5.89 -3.27
CA SER A 126 -2.75 6.53 -2.16
C SER A 126 -3.11 8.00 -2.40
N LEU A 127 -2.25 8.74 -3.11
CA LEU A 127 -2.48 10.17 -3.42
C LEU A 127 -3.60 10.39 -4.45
N GLY A 128 -3.87 9.39 -5.29
CA GLY A 128 -4.98 9.41 -6.24
C GLY A 128 -4.83 10.44 -7.37
N ASP A 129 -3.62 10.97 -7.60
CA ASP A 129 -3.36 11.89 -8.69
C ASP A 129 -3.06 11.14 -9.98
N ARG A 130 -3.98 11.23 -10.94
CA ARG A 130 -3.92 10.51 -12.21
C ARG A 130 -2.78 10.94 -13.13
N THR A 131 -2.10 12.07 -12.85
CA THR A 131 -0.94 12.51 -13.64
C THR A 131 0.23 11.53 -13.58
N CYS A 132 0.28 10.64 -12.58
CA CYS A 132 1.33 9.63 -12.45
C CYS A 132 1.09 8.34 -13.27
N ILE A 133 -0.11 8.14 -13.83
CA ILE A 133 -0.48 6.91 -14.56
C ILE A 133 0.54 6.55 -15.66
N PRO A 134 0.99 7.48 -16.54
CA PRO A 134 1.97 7.15 -17.57
C PRO A 134 3.28 6.61 -16.99
N ALA A 135 3.75 7.13 -15.84
CA ALA A 135 4.98 6.67 -15.20
C ALA A 135 4.82 5.28 -14.57
N LEU A 136 3.66 4.99 -13.98
CA LEU A 136 3.33 3.65 -13.46
C LEU A 136 3.24 2.61 -14.60
N ILE A 137 2.64 2.97 -15.74
CA ILE A 137 2.54 2.09 -16.92
C ILE A 137 3.92 1.62 -17.40
N ARG A 138 4.93 2.51 -17.42
CA ARG A 138 6.29 2.14 -17.85
C ARG A 138 6.90 1.00 -17.02
N LEU A 139 6.54 0.89 -15.74
CA LEU A 139 7.04 -0.20 -14.89
C LEU A 139 6.42 -1.56 -15.22
N LEU A 140 5.38 -1.60 -16.06
CA LEU A 140 4.77 -2.81 -16.61
C LEU A 140 5.27 -3.15 -18.03
N ASP A 141 6.23 -2.39 -18.56
CA ASP A 141 6.80 -2.65 -19.89
C ASP A 141 7.37 -4.07 -19.99
N GLY A 142 7.14 -4.71 -21.14
CA GLY A 142 7.47 -6.13 -21.36
C GLY A 142 6.49 -7.12 -20.71
N GLY A 143 5.51 -6.63 -19.93
CA GLY A 143 4.41 -7.42 -19.39
C GLY A 143 4.87 -8.56 -18.48
N VAL A 144 4.07 -9.63 -18.44
CA VAL A 144 4.34 -10.83 -17.62
C VAL A 144 5.70 -11.45 -17.95
N ALA A 145 6.16 -11.38 -19.20
CA ALA A 145 7.45 -11.95 -19.59
C ALA A 145 8.65 -11.24 -18.93
N ALA A 146 8.54 -9.93 -18.66
CA ALA A 146 9.55 -9.15 -17.96
C ALA A 146 9.46 -9.26 -16.43
N ALA A 147 8.33 -9.74 -15.90
CA ALA A 147 8.04 -9.86 -14.48
C ALA A 147 8.71 -11.08 -13.83
N GLN A 148 10.03 -11.08 -13.86
CA GLN A 148 10.85 -12.21 -13.39
C GLN A 148 11.49 -11.90 -12.03
N LEU A 149 11.78 -12.97 -11.27
CA LEU A 149 12.57 -12.86 -10.04
C LEU A 149 14.00 -12.44 -10.37
N VAL A 150 14.53 -11.50 -9.59
CA VAL A 150 15.94 -11.15 -9.71
C VAL A 150 16.78 -12.19 -8.96
N PRO A 151 17.76 -12.85 -9.61
CA PRO A 151 18.58 -13.86 -8.95
C PRO A 151 19.23 -13.35 -7.65
N GLY A 152 19.07 -14.11 -6.57
CA GLY A 152 19.62 -13.77 -5.25
C GLY A 152 18.90 -12.63 -4.54
N ARG A 153 17.75 -12.16 -5.04
CA ARG A 153 16.95 -11.10 -4.41
C ARG A 153 15.54 -11.61 -4.08
N PRO A 154 14.92 -11.13 -2.98
CA PRO A 154 13.58 -11.53 -2.59
C PRO A 154 12.48 -10.74 -3.33
N HIS A 155 12.74 -10.29 -4.55
CA HIS A 155 11.84 -9.42 -5.30
C HIS A 155 11.94 -9.63 -6.81
N LEU A 156 10.90 -9.18 -7.52
CA LEU A 156 10.86 -9.15 -8.98
C LEU A 156 11.72 -8.01 -9.53
N THR A 157 11.85 -7.94 -10.86
CA THR A 157 12.52 -6.85 -11.59
C THR A 157 11.89 -5.48 -11.30
N GLN A 158 10.57 -5.43 -11.12
CA GLN A 158 9.80 -4.25 -10.75
C GLN A 158 8.80 -4.56 -9.63
N PRO A 159 8.33 -3.54 -8.88
CA PRO A 159 7.33 -3.72 -7.83
C PRO A 159 5.92 -3.88 -8.42
N TYR A 160 5.71 -4.93 -9.23
CA TYR A 160 4.49 -5.16 -10.00
C TYR A 160 3.21 -5.12 -9.16
N GLU A 161 3.25 -5.69 -7.95
CA GLU A 161 2.12 -5.64 -7.00
C GLU A 161 1.71 -4.20 -6.71
N ALA A 162 2.63 -3.38 -6.20
CA ALA A 162 2.36 -1.98 -5.87
C ALA A 162 1.94 -1.14 -7.09
N VAL A 163 2.55 -1.38 -8.25
CA VAL A 163 2.22 -0.65 -9.49
C VAL A 163 0.80 -0.98 -9.95
N ILE A 164 0.44 -2.27 -9.99
CA ILE A 164 -0.87 -2.72 -10.43
C ILE A 164 -1.95 -2.26 -9.45
N GLU A 165 -1.69 -2.36 -8.14
CA GLU A 165 -2.60 -1.85 -7.12
C GLU A 165 -2.83 -0.34 -7.21
N ALA A 166 -1.77 0.43 -7.51
CA ALA A 166 -1.86 1.88 -7.70
C ALA A 166 -2.72 2.21 -8.93
N LEU A 167 -2.51 1.51 -10.06
CA LEU A 167 -3.32 1.69 -11.27
C LEU A 167 -4.81 1.37 -11.04
N GLY A 168 -5.10 0.31 -10.28
CA GLY A 168 -6.46 -0.02 -9.84
C GLY A 168 -7.08 1.07 -8.97
N ALA A 169 -6.35 1.54 -7.95
CA ALA A 169 -6.80 2.62 -7.06
C ALA A 169 -7.01 3.96 -7.79
N LEU A 170 -6.21 4.24 -8.82
CA LEU A 170 -6.33 5.42 -9.68
C LEU A 170 -7.47 5.33 -10.69
N ALA A 171 -8.19 4.20 -10.76
CA ALA A 171 -9.20 3.91 -11.77
C ALA A 171 -8.67 4.07 -13.20
N ALA A 172 -7.43 3.61 -13.46
CA ALA A 172 -6.78 3.70 -14.77
C ALA A 172 -7.36 2.66 -15.75
N ILE A 173 -8.61 2.84 -16.16
CA ILE A 173 -9.36 1.94 -17.05
C ILE A 173 -8.63 1.63 -18.36
N GLU A 174 -7.80 2.56 -18.84
CA GLU A 174 -6.95 2.43 -20.01
C GLU A 174 -5.86 1.34 -19.87
N THR A 175 -5.59 0.87 -18.66
CA THR A 175 -4.58 -0.16 -18.38
C THR A 175 -5.14 -1.58 -18.29
N THR A 176 -6.45 -1.76 -18.49
CA THR A 176 -7.14 -3.05 -18.32
C THR A 176 -6.47 -4.18 -19.11
N ASP A 177 -6.16 -3.97 -20.39
CA ASP A 177 -5.56 -5.03 -21.23
C ASP A 177 -4.09 -5.27 -20.91
N LEU A 178 -3.40 -4.28 -20.33
CA LEU A 178 -2.04 -4.43 -19.84
C LEU A 178 -1.98 -5.23 -18.54
N ILE A 179 -2.96 -5.03 -17.63
CA ILE A 179 -3.01 -5.71 -16.32
C ILE A 179 -3.59 -7.12 -16.44
N ARG A 180 -4.55 -7.36 -17.33
CA ARG A 180 -5.27 -8.64 -17.47
C ARG A 180 -4.36 -9.89 -17.48
N PRO A 181 -3.23 -9.94 -18.19
CA PRO A 181 -2.36 -11.12 -18.19
C PRO A 181 -1.74 -11.43 -16.81
N PHE A 182 -1.57 -10.44 -15.94
CA PHE A 182 -0.99 -10.61 -14.61
C PHE A 182 -1.90 -11.36 -13.62
N VAL A 183 -3.19 -11.53 -13.94
CA VAL A 183 -4.13 -12.34 -13.15
C VAL A 183 -3.79 -13.83 -13.20
N GLU A 184 -2.91 -14.25 -14.11
CA GLU A 184 -2.37 -15.62 -14.20
C GLU A 184 -0.85 -15.64 -13.90
N HIS A 185 -0.31 -14.58 -13.29
CA HIS A 185 1.11 -14.51 -12.94
C HIS A 185 1.48 -15.57 -11.88
N PRO A 186 2.64 -16.24 -11.99
CA PRO A 186 3.01 -17.35 -11.08
C PRO A 186 3.23 -16.90 -9.62
N VAL A 187 3.54 -15.63 -9.39
CA VAL A 187 3.65 -15.07 -8.03
C VAL A 187 2.26 -14.64 -7.55
N ALA A 188 1.74 -15.32 -6.52
CA ALA A 188 0.40 -15.11 -5.99
C ALA A 188 0.10 -13.66 -5.59
N ARG A 189 1.05 -12.93 -5.00
CA ARG A 189 0.83 -11.51 -4.65
C ARG A 189 0.58 -10.63 -5.87
N VAL A 190 1.29 -10.85 -6.97
CA VAL A 190 1.06 -10.15 -8.25
C VAL A 190 -0.29 -10.56 -8.84
N GLN A 191 -0.65 -11.85 -8.73
CA GLN A 191 -1.94 -12.36 -9.14
C GLN A 191 -3.10 -11.66 -8.40
N TYR A 192 -2.97 -11.48 -7.09
CA TYR A 192 -4.00 -10.88 -6.24
C TYR A 192 -4.12 -9.39 -6.52
N ALA A 193 -3.00 -8.67 -6.60
CA ALA A 193 -2.98 -7.28 -7.04
C ALA A 193 -3.66 -7.07 -8.40
N ALA A 194 -3.36 -7.92 -9.38
CA ALA A 194 -4.01 -7.88 -10.70
C ALA A 194 -5.49 -8.21 -10.60
N THR A 195 -5.88 -9.22 -9.82
CA THR A 195 -7.29 -9.57 -9.60
C THR A 195 -8.06 -8.39 -8.98
N ARG A 196 -7.51 -7.78 -7.93
CA ARG A 196 -8.03 -6.59 -7.27
C ARG A 196 -8.20 -5.43 -8.25
N ALA A 197 -7.14 -5.08 -8.97
CA ALA A 197 -7.17 -3.99 -9.94
C ALA A 197 -8.19 -4.26 -11.04
N MET A 198 -8.25 -5.48 -11.58
CA MET A 198 -9.23 -5.85 -12.60
C MET A 198 -10.67 -5.77 -12.10
N TYR A 199 -10.96 -6.09 -10.83
CA TYR A 199 -12.27 -5.80 -10.25
C TYR A 199 -12.54 -4.29 -10.21
N GLN A 200 -11.61 -3.48 -9.69
CA GLN A 200 -11.79 -2.03 -9.59
C GLN A 200 -12.06 -1.38 -10.96
N LEU A 201 -11.32 -1.81 -11.99
CA LEU A 201 -11.40 -1.24 -13.34
C LEU A 201 -12.60 -1.73 -14.16
N THR A 202 -13.10 -2.95 -13.90
CA THR A 202 -14.13 -3.58 -14.76
C THR A 202 -15.45 -3.86 -14.05
N GLN A 203 -15.47 -3.87 -12.72
CA GLN A 203 -16.59 -4.30 -11.87
C GLN A 203 -17.07 -5.73 -12.20
N ASN A 204 -16.24 -6.56 -12.84
CA ASN A 204 -16.58 -7.94 -13.14
C ASN A 204 -16.51 -8.80 -11.86
N PRO A 205 -17.64 -9.40 -11.41
CA PRO A 205 -17.68 -10.18 -10.18
C PRO A 205 -16.72 -11.38 -10.17
N ALA A 206 -16.35 -11.92 -11.33
CA ALA A 206 -15.43 -13.06 -11.42
C ALA A 206 -14.08 -12.78 -10.73
N TYR A 207 -13.62 -11.53 -10.70
CA TYR A 207 -12.39 -11.15 -9.99
C TYR A 207 -12.62 -11.08 -8.48
N GLY A 208 -13.77 -10.60 -8.02
CA GLY A 208 -14.14 -10.63 -6.59
C GLY A 208 -14.23 -12.07 -6.08
N GLU A 209 -14.87 -12.96 -6.84
CA GLU A 209 -14.98 -14.39 -6.50
C GLU A 209 -13.63 -15.10 -6.43
N ARG A 210 -12.66 -14.72 -7.28
CA ARG A 210 -11.28 -15.23 -7.20
C ARG A 210 -10.63 -14.87 -5.86
N LEU A 211 -10.83 -13.66 -5.35
CA LEU A 211 -10.33 -13.25 -4.04
C LEU A 211 -11.09 -13.92 -2.88
N VAL A 212 -12.39 -14.19 -3.03
CA VAL A 212 -13.15 -15.00 -2.07
C VAL A 212 -12.59 -16.41 -1.97
N HIS A 213 -12.29 -17.05 -3.11
CA HIS A 213 -11.66 -18.38 -3.13
C HIS A 213 -10.27 -18.36 -2.46
N ALA A 214 -9.51 -17.27 -2.62
CA ALA A 214 -8.21 -17.10 -1.97
C ALA A 214 -8.27 -17.15 -0.43
N LEU A 215 -9.41 -16.83 0.19
CA LEU A 215 -9.61 -16.95 1.64
C LEU A 215 -9.55 -18.40 2.15
N GLN A 216 -9.69 -19.39 1.26
CA GLN A 216 -9.60 -20.82 1.59
C GLN A 216 -8.19 -21.39 1.42
N GLY A 217 -7.22 -20.57 0.97
CA GLY A 217 -5.84 -21.00 0.76
C GLY A 217 -5.13 -21.36 2.06
N SER A 218 -4.11 -22.24 1.98
CA SER A 218 -3.35 -22.68 3.16
C SER A 218 -2.42 -21.61 3.74
N ASP A 219 -1.96 -20.67 2.91
CA ASP A 219 -1.05 -19.60 3.31
C ASP A 219 -1.79 -18.46 4.02
N ILE A 220 -1.49 -18.26 5.31
CA ILE A 220 -2.09 -17.21 6.14
C ILE A 220 -1.82 -15.80 5.60
N GLN A 221 -0.65 -15.55 5.03
CA GLN A 221 -0.31 -14.23 4.52
C GLN A 221 -1.13 -13.91 3.26
N LEU A 222 -1.30 -14.89 2.37
CA LEU A 222 -2.17 -14.72 1.21
C LEU A 222 -3.64 -14.52 1.62
N ARG A 223 -4.11 -15.21 2.68
CA ARG A 223 -5.46 -14.94 3.21
C ARG A 223 -5.61 -13.51 3.72
N ARG A 224 -4.61 -12.98 4.44
CA ARG A 224 -4.62 -11.58 4.91
C ARG A 224 -4.61 -10.58 3.75
N THR A 225 -3.82 -10.86 2.70
CA THR A 225 -3.84 -10.06 1.47
C THR A 225 -5.23 -10.08 0.83
N ALA A 226 -5.84 -11.26 0.64
CA ALA A 226 -7.18 -11.37 0.07
C ALA A 226 -8.24 -10.64 0.91
N LEU A 227 -8.16 -10.67 2.25
CA LEU A 227 -9.03 -9.89 3.13
C LEU A 227 -8.87 -8.38 2.89
N SER A 228 -7.63 -7.90 2.85
CA SER A 228 -7.32 -6.50 2.55
C SER A 228 -7.85 -6.08 1.18
N ASP A 229 -7.66 -6.92 0.16
CA ASP A 229 -8.09 -6.65 -1.20
C ASP A 229 -9.61 -6.59 -1.31
N LEU A 230 -10.32 -7.57 -0.73
CA LEU A 230 -11.79 -7.61 -0.68
C LEU A 230 -12.39 -6.37 -0.01
N GLY A 231 -11.79 -5.95 1.12
CA GLY A 231 -12.17 -4.70 1.79
C GLY A 231 -11.94 -3.47 0.91
N ALA A 232 -10.75 -3.39 0.29
CA ALA A 232 -10.37 -2.26 -0.56
C ALA A 232 -11.20 -2.13 -1.84
N ILE A 233 -11.77 -3.22 -2.35
CA ILE A 233 -12.69 -3.18 -3.50
C ILE A 233 -14.17 -3.11 -3.10
N GLY A 234 -14.49 -3.29 -1.81
CA GLY A 234 -15.84 -3.28 -1.30
C GLY A 234 -16.72 -4.39 -1.86
N TYR A 235 -16.18 -5.60 -2.08
CA TYR A 235 -16.94 -6.69 -2.70
C TYR A 235 -17.93 -7.32 -1.71
N ALA A 236 -19.13 -6.73 -1.62
CA ALA A 236 -20.18 -7.10 -0.67
C ALA A 236 -20.50 -8.62 -0.59
N PRO A 237 -20.56 -9.39 -1.69
CA PRO A 237 -20.81 -10.83 -1.62
C PRO A 237 -19.81 -11.63 -0.79
N ALA A 238 -18.62 -11.07 -0.51
CA ALA A 238 -17.60 -11.73 0.31
C ALA A 238 -17.86 -11.68 1.82
N ALA A 239 -18.87 -10.95 2.31
CA ALA A 239 -19.02 -10.68 3.75
C ALA A 239 -19.00 -11.94 4.63
N GLU A 240 -19.79 -12.96 4.28
CA GLU A 240 -19.85 -14.23 5.01
C GLU A 240 -18.53 -15.02 4.93
N ALA A 241 -17.91 -15.04 3.76
CA ALA A 241 -16.62 -15.70 3.57
C ALA A 241 -15.50 -15.01 4.37
N ILE A 242 -15.53 -13.68 4.47
CA ILE A 242 -14.63 -12.88 5.30
C ILE A 242 -14.81 -13.27 6.78
N ALA A 243 -16.04 -13.23 7.29
CA ALA A 243 -16.33 -13.51 8.70
C ALA A 243 -15.92 -14.93 9.11
N SER A 244 -16.20 -15.91 8.26
CA SER A 244 -15.88 -17.33 8.49
C SER A 244 -14.43 -17.75 8.19
N SER A 245 -13.63 -16.88 7.54
CA SER A 245 -12.26 -17.21 7.13
C SER A 245 -11.32 -17.54 8.30
N ALA A 246 -10.29 -18.35 8.05
CA ALA A 246 -9.27 -18.70 9.04
C ALA A 246 -8.17 -17.61 9.15
N ALA A 247 -8.50 -16.45 9.70
CA ALA A 247 -7.61 -15.32 9.93
C ALA A 247 -7.95 -14.59 11.24
N GLU A 248 -7.10 -13.66 11.68
CA GLU A 248 -7.35 -12.86 12.87
C GLU A 248 -8.55 -11.91 12.67
N ASN A 249 -9.35 -11.71 13.73
CA ASN A 249 -10.53 -10.85 13.67
C ASN A 249 -10.19 -9.41 13.27
N SER A 250 -8.99 -8.90 13.59
CA SER A 250 -8.57 -7.55 13.15
C SER A 250 -8.54 -7.39 11.63
N PHE A 251 -8.07 -8.39 10.89
CA PHE A 251 -8.09 -8.37 9.43
C PHE A 251 -9.51 -8.51 8.87
N LYS A 252 -10.33 -9.38 9.49
CA LYS A 252 -11.73 -9.56 9.10
C LYS A 252 -12.54 -8.27 9.29
N LEU A 253 -12.41 -7.63 10.46
CA LEU A 253 -13.07 -6.38 10.78
C LEU A 253 -12.63 -5.26 9.84
N PHE A 254 -11.34 -5.19 9.50
CA PHE A 254 -10.84 -4.22 8.52
C PHE A 254 -11.45 -4.44 7.13
N ALA A 255 -11.56 -5.70 6.68
CA ALA A 255 -12.17 -6.04 5.41
C ALA A 255 -13.68 -5.73 5.39
N LEU A 256 -14.42 -6.14 6.42
CA LEU A 256 -15.86 -5.86 6.56
C LEU A 256 -16.14 -4.36 6.65
N LYS A 257 -15.28 -3.59 7.34
CA LYS A 257 -15.34 -2.13 7.35
C LYS A 257 -15.23 -1.56 5.93
N GLY A 258 -14.30 -2.06 5.12
CA GLY A 258 -14.15 -1.63 3.72
C GLY A 258 -15.40 -1.92 2.87
N LEU A 259 -16.00 -3.12 3.02
CA LEU A 259 -17.29 -3.46 2.41
C LEU A 259 -18.39 -2.46 2.81
N LEU A 260 -18.52 -2.19 4.11
CA LEU A 260 -19.53 -1.27 4.64
C LEU A 260 -19.32 0.16 4.12
N GLU A 261 -18.10 0.68 4.12
CA GLU A 261 -17.77 2.02 3.61
C GLU A 261 -18.06 2.18 2.11
N HIS A 262 -17.93 1.12 1.32
CA HIS A 262 -18.37 1.12 -0.07
C HIS A 262 -19.89 1.17 -0.17
N GLN A 263 -20.59 0.38 0.65
CA GLN A 263 -22.04 0.28 0.61
C GLN A 263 -22.73 1.57 1.03
N LEU A 264 -22.28 2.17 2.13
CA LEU A 264 -22.77 3.47 2.62
C LEU A 264 -22.54 4.61 1.63
N ARG A 265 -21.51 4.54 0.77
CA ARG A 265 -21.29 5.53 -0.30
C ARG A 265 -22.28 5.39 -1.46
N LEU A 266 -22.85 4.20 -1.64
CA LEU A 266 -23.85 3.93 -2.68
C LEU A 266 -25.27 4.21 -2.19
N GLU A 267 -25.51 4.21 -0.88
CA GLU A 267 -26.79 4.53 -0.27
C GLU A 267 -27.14 6.02 -0.47
N THR A 268 -28.27 6.28 -1.12
CA THR A 268 -28.81 7.64 -1.30
C THR A 268 -29.94 7.97 -0.33
N THR A 269 -30.24 7.07 0.61
CA THR A 269 -31.37 7.12 1.54
C THR A 269 -30.90 7.14 2.99
N GLU A 270 -31.69 7.72 3.89
CA GLU A 270 -31.37 7.76 5.33
C GLU A 270 -31.47 6.39 6.04
N ALA A 271 -32.09 5.39 5.41
CA ALA A 271 -32.22 4.05 5.96
C ALA A 271 -31.13 3.12 5.41
N LEU A 272 -30.46 2.39 6.31
CA LEU A 272 -29.47 1.36 5.99
C LEU A 272 -30.12 0.21 5.20
N ASP A 273 -29.47 -0.24 4.14
CA ASP A 273 -29.93 -1.41 3.39
C ASP A 273 -29.70 -2.73 4.18
N GLU A 274 -30.37 -3.80 3.74
CA GLU A 274 -30.27 -5.12 4.39
C GLU A 274 -28.83 -5.65 4.41
N ARG A 275 -28.00 -5.30 3.41
CA ARG A 275 -26.62 -5.75 3.30
C ARG A 275 -25.71 -5.02 4.28
N SER A 276 -25.88 -3.71 4.44
CA SER A 276 -25.20 -2.90 5.44
C SER A 276 -25.51 -3.43 6.85
N LEU A 277 -26.77 -3.74 7.14
CA LEU A 277 -27.18 -4.37 8.41
C LEU A 277 -26.54 -5.76 8.61
N GLN A 278 -26.48 -6.58 7.56
CA GLN A 278 -25.81 -7.89 7.62
C GLN A 278 -24.31 -7.74 7.92
N ILE A 279 -23.62 -6.83 7.22
CA ILE A 279 -22.18 -6.58 7.43
C ILE A 279 -21.94 -6.11 8.87
N MET A 280 -22.74 -5.18 9.38
CA MET A 280 -22.64 -4.71 10.76
C MET A 280 -22.84 -5.85 11.77
N THR A 281 -23.83 -6.72 11.53
CA THR A 281 -24.08 -7.90 12.38
C THR A 281 -22.88 -8.85 12.39
N LEU A 282 -22.26 -9.08 11.22
CA LEU A 282 -21.05 -9.89 11.12
C LEU A 282 -19.87 -9.25 11.85
N MET A 283 -19.71 -7.92 11.77
CA MET A 283 -18.69 -7.19 12.53
C MET A 283 -18.89 -7.35 14.04
N ASP A 284 -20.12 -7.19 14.54
CA ASP A 284 -20.43 -7.35 15.96
C ASP A 284 -20.12 -8.76 16.47
N SER A 285 -20.29 -9.79 15.64
CA SER A 285 -19.96 -11.18 16.00
C SER A 285 -18.46 -11.47 16.18
N LEU A 286 -17.60 -10.55 15.74
CA LEU A 286 -16.14 -10.68 15.77
C LEU A 286 -15.47 -9.88 16.91
N LEU A 287 -16.24 -9.11 17.68
CA LEU A 287 -15.81 -8.31 18.84
C LEU A 287 -15.86 -9.13 20.13
#